data_AF-A0A834E9U6-F1
#
_entry.id   AF-A0A834E9U6-F1
#
_cell.length_a   1.000
_cell.length_b   1.000
_cell.length_c   1.000
_cell.angle_alpha   90.00
_cell.angle_beta   90.00
_cell.angle_gamma   90.00
#
_symmetry.space_group_name_H-M   'P 1'
#
loop_
_entity.id
_entity.type
_entity.pdbx_description
1 polymer ?
#
loop_
_entity_poly.entity_id
_entity_poly.type
_entity_poly.pdbx_seq_one_letter_code
_entity_poly.pdbx_strand_id
1 'polypeptide(L)'
;MAPLRFSANVSWLFPELSGLPARLRAAGSAGFEAAEVAWPYADPPEALACAVREAGLQEIERRGKWDWGPFPGGRRPSERGWSRLCCTPRL
;
A
#
# COMPACT_ATOMS: atom_id res chain seq x y z
N MET A 1 -10.20 16.41 -23.04
CA MET A 1 -8.90 16.05 -22.42
C MET A 1 -9.14 14.90 -21.47
N ALA A 2 -8.24 13.91 -21.43
CA ALA A 2 -8.26 12.90 -20.39
C ALA A 2 -7.87 13.56 -19.03
N PRO A 3 -8.50 13.19 -17.91
CA PRO A 3 -8.16 13.72 -16.61
C PRO A 3 -6.74 13.32 -16.19
N LEU A 4 -6.04 14.22 -15.50
CA LEU A 4 -4.72 13.96 -14.93
C LEU A 4 -4.86 12.99 -13.76
N ARG A 5 -4.01 11.97 -13.70
CA ARG A 5 -3.91 11.02 -12.60
C ARG A 5 -2.74 11.41 -11.71
N PHE A 6 -3.00 11.57 -10.42
CA PHE A 6 -1.98 11.94 -9.43
C PHE A 6 -1.69 10.77 -8.50
N SER A 7 -0.41 10.62 -8.15
CA SER A 7 0.06 9.65 -7.16
C SER A 7 0.55 10.38 -5.91
N ALA A 8 0.13 9.95 -4.74
CA ALA A 8 0.55 10.52 -3.47
C ALA A 8 1.89 9.94 -3.01
N ASN A 9 2.93 10.75 -2.95
CA ASN A 9 4.20 10.33 -2.35
C ASN A 9 4.13 10.32 -0.83
N VAL A 10 3.75 9.19 -0.23
CA VAL A 10 3.62 9.04 1.24
C VAL A 10 4.96 9.00 1.98
N SER A 11 6.07 9.05 1.25
CA SER A 11 7.40 9.27 1.83
C SER A 11 7.58 10.72 2.28
N TRP A 12 6.88 11.66 1.63
CA TRP A 12 6.94 13.10 1.90
C TRP A 12 5.62 13.65 2.44
N LEU A 13 4.49 13.10 1.99
CA LEU A 13 3.16 13.50 2.40
C LEU A 13 2.74 12.80 3.69
N PHE A 14 1.87 13.47 4.45
CA PHE A 14 1.35 13.03 5.74
C PHE A 14 2.44 12.73 6.79
N PRO A 15 3.47 13.59 6.96
CA PRO A 15 4.52 13.35 7.94
C PRO A 15 4.02 13.30 9.38
N GLU A 16 2.84 13.88 9.65
CA GLU A 16 2.18 13.91 10.96
C GLU A 16 1.70 12.52 11.41
N LEU A 17 1.54 11.57 10.47
CA LEU A 17 1.07 10.22 10.77
C LEU A 17 2.24 9.26 10.95
N SER A 18 2.14 8.45 12.02
CA SER A 18 3.09 7.40 12.34
C SER A 18 2.88 6.17 11.46
N GLY A 19 3.94 5.74 10.78
CA GLY A 19 3.94 4.52 9.97
C GLY A 19 3.27 4.70 8.60
N LEU A 20 3.66 3.87 7.66
CA LEU A 20 3.16 3.93 6.28
C LEU A 20 1.70 3.51 6.13
N PRO A 21 1.15 2.52 6.88
CA PRO A 21 -0.27 2.19 6.82
C PRO A 21 -1.20 3.38 7.07
N ALA A 22 -0.87 4.22 8.06
CA ALA A 22 -1.67 5.41 8.38
C ALA A 22 -1.62 6.44 7.24
N ARG A 23 -0.44 6.65 6.66
CA ARG A 23 -0.24 7.58 5.54
C ARG A 23 -0.94 7.13 4.27
N LEU A 24 -0.97 5.83 4.00
CA LEU A 24 -1.69 5.24 2.86
C LEU A 24 -3.21 5.44 2.99
N ARG A 25 -3.77 5.25 4.19
CA ARG A 25 -5.19 5.55 4.47
C ARG A 25 -5.51 7.03 4.30
N ALA A 26 -4.61 7.92 4.73
CA ALA A 26 -4.75 9.35 4.54
C ALA A 26 -4.71 9.74 3.05
N ALA A 27 -3.84 9.11 2.26
CA ALA A 27 -3.80 9.31 0.81
C ALA A 27 -5.12 8.94 0.13
N GLY A 28 -5.69 7.77 0.47
CA GLY A 28 -7.02 7.37 -0.02
C GLY A 28 -8.12 8.34 0.41
N SER A 29 -8.09 8.77 1.67
CA SER A 29 -9.05 9.75 2.21
C SER A 29 -8.94 11.14 1.58
N ALA A 30 -7.75 11.49 1.10
CA ALA A 30 -7.50 12.72 0.33
C ALA A 30 -7.91 12.61 -1.15
N GLY A 31 -8.41 11.45 -1.59
CA GLY A 31 -8.94 11.22 -2.94
C GLY A 31 -7.90 10.77 -3.96
N PHE A 32 -6.69 10.38 -3.53
CA PHE A 32 -5.71 9.78 -4.43
C PHE A 32 -6.09 8.34 -4.76
N GLU A 33 -5.92 7.97 -6.02
CA GLU A 33 -6.12 6.59 -6.49
C GLU A 33 -4.82 5.78 -6.49
N ALA A 34 -3.67 6.46 -6.42
CA ALA A 34 -2.34 5.87 -6.42
C ALA A 34 -1.46 6.49 -5.33
N ALA A 35 -0.51 5.72 -4.81
CA ALA A 35 0.49 6.20 -3.87
C ALA A 35 1.89 5.71 -4.24
N GLU A 36 2.92 6.44 -3.86
CA GLU A 36 4.31 5.99 -3.99
C GLU A 36 5.04 6.02 -2.65
N VAL A 37 5.85 4.99 -2.40
CA VAL A 37 6.62 4.82 -1.15
C VAL A 37 8.07 4.45 -1.45
N ALA A 38 9.01 5.21 -0.89
CA ALA A 38 10.43 5.00 -1.15
C ALA A 38 11.04 3.89 -0.29
N TRP A 39 10.59 3.72 0.97
CA TRP A 39 11.20 2.78 1.91
C TRP A 39 10.15 2.06 2.78
N PRO A 40 9.40 1.07 2.24
CA PRO A 40 8.39 0.34 3.01
C PRO A 40 8.87 -0.56 4.17
N TYR A 41 10.16 -0.52 4.53
CA TYR A 41 10.81 -1.51 5.41
C TYR A 41 10.44 -1.41 6.89
N ALA A 42 9.79 -0.31 7.30
CA ALA A 42 9.40 -0.09 8.68
C ALA A 42 8.15 -0.88 9.09
N ASP A 43 7.31 -1.28 8.13
CA ASP A 43 5.99 -1.86 8.37
C ASP A 43 5.86 -3.25 7.71
N PRO A 44 5.11 -4.19 8.33
CA PRO A 44 4.95 -5.53 7.76
C PRO A 44 4.12 -5.51 6.46
N PRO A 45 4.41 -6.45 5.53
CA PRO A 45 3.70 -6.62 4.25
C PRO A 45 2.18 -6.54 4.36
N GLU A 46 1.65 -7.25 5.36
CA GLU A 46 0.23 -7.51 5.53
C GLU A 46 -0.49 -6.24 5.99
N ALA A 47 0.16 -5.44 6.85
CA ALA A 47 -0.38 -4.16 7.30
C ALA A 47 -0.44 -3.14 6.17
N LEU A 48 0.60 -3.10 5.32
CA LEU A 48 0.62 -2.27 4.12
C LEU A 48 -0.46 -2.73 3.12
N ALA A 49 -0.59 -4.03 2.88
CA ALA A 49 -1.60 -4.59 1.99
C ALA A 49 -3.03 -4.25 2.44
N CYS A 50 -3.28 -4.35 3.75
CA CYS A 50 -4.57 -4.01 4.33
C CYS A 50 -4.86 -2.51 4.19
N ALA A 51 -3.91 -1.64 4.52
CA ALA A 51 -4.07 -0.20 4.45
C ALA A 51 -4.40 0.30 3.04
N VAL A 52 -3.83 -0.32 2.02
CA VAL A 52 -4.03 0.07 0.61
C VAL A 52 -5.42 -0.29 0.14
N ARG A 53 -5.89 -1.48 0.53
CA ARG A 53 -7.27 -1.92 0.29
C ARG A 53 -8.27 -1.03 1.01
N GLU A 54 -8.02 -0.71 2.28
CA GLU A 54 -8.86 0.20 3.07
C GLU A 54 -8.88 1.62 2.49
N ALA A 55 -7.76 2.08 1.95
CA ALA A 55 -7.62 3.37 1.30
C ALA A 55 -8.25 3.43 -0.11
N GLY A 56 -8.65 2.29 -0.68
CA GLY A 56 -9.16 2.23 -2.07
C GLY A 56 -8.09 2.53 -3.13
N LEU A 57 -6.81 2.44 -2.78
CA LEU A 57 -5.70 2.71 -3.69
C LEU A 57 -5.58 1.56 -4.71
N GLN A 58 -5.54 1.91 -5.99
CA GLN A 58 -5.42 0.96 -7.10
C GLN A 58 -3.97 0.59 -7.37
N GLU A 59 -3.05 1.52 -7.12
CA GLU A 59 -1.65 1.35 -7.47
C GLU A 59 -0.74 1.86 -6.35
N ILE A 60 0.30 1.11 -6.06
CA ILE A 60 1.39 1.56 -5.20
C ILE A 60 2.70 1.39 -5.93
N GLU A 61 3.38 2.49 -6.19
CA GLU A 61 4.75 2.46 -6.69
C GLU A 61 5.74 2.40 -5.53
N ARG A 62 6.80 1.59 -5.68
CA ARG A 62 7.81 1.40 -4.64
C ARG A 62 9.19 1.58 -5.25
N ARG A 63 10.06 2.34 -4.57
CA ARG A 63 11.48 2.38 -4.94
C ARG A 63 12.26 1.38 -4.09
N GLY A 64 13.12 0.58 -4.73
CA GLY A 64 13.99 -0.42 -4.08
C GLY A 64 13.69 -1.88 -4.50
N LYS A 65 14.72 -2.75 -4.45
CA LYS A 65 14.56 -4.20 -4.65
C LYS A 65 13.90 -4.79 -3.41
N TRP A 66 12.60 -5.06 -3.52
CA TRP A 66 11.83 -5.82 -2.54
C TRP A 66 11.77 -7.28 -2.95
N ASP A 67 12.37 -8.15 -2.16
CA ASP A 67 12.07 -9.59 -2.21
C ASP A 67 11.16 -9.90 -1.03
N TRP A 68 9.89 -10.21 -1.29
CA TRP A 68 8.93 -10.61 -0.26
C TRP A 68 9.31 -11.95 0.39
N GLY A 69 10.33 -12.65 -0.13
CA GLY A 69 10.36 -14.09 -0.02
C GLY A 69 9.07 -14.68 -0.61
N PRO A 70 8.88 -16.00 -0.55
CA PRO A 70 7.58 -16.56 -0.85
C PRO A 70 6.57 -16.04 0.18
N PHE A 71 5.53 -15.33 -0.29
CA PHE A 71 4.27 -15.21 0.47
C PHE A 71 3.90 -16.59 1.03
N PRO A 72 3.19 -16.70 2.16
CA PRO A 72 2.55 -17.96 2.53
C PRO A 72 1.68 -18.41 1.33
N GLY A 73 2.12 -19.44 0.59
CA GLY A 73 1.49 -19.89 -0.66
C GLY A 73 2.15 -19.45 -1.99
N GLY A 74 3.34 -18.83 -1.98
CA GLY A 74 4.26 -18.78 -3.13
C GLY A 74 3.80 -18.04 -4.40
N ARG A 75 2.75 -17.20 -4.35
CA ARG A 75 2.25 -16.47 -5.53
C ARG A 75 2.51 -14.97 -5.43
N ARG A 76 3.06 -14.38 -6.50
CA ARG A 76 2.99 -12.93 -6.73
C ARG A 76 1.51 -12.53 -6.74
N PRO A 77 1.10 -11.45 -6.06
CA PRO A 77 -0.24 -10.92 -6.27
C PRO A 77 -0.31 -10.46 -7.72
N SER A 78 -1.06 -11.17 -8.56
CA SER A 78 -1.70 -10.50 -9.69
C SER A 78 -2.69 -9.49 -9.09
N GLU A 79 -3.12 -8.49 -9.85
CA GLU A 79 -4.07 -7.44 -9.44
C GLU A 79 -5.34 -7.97 -8.74
N ARG A 80 -5.63 -9.27 -8.85
CA ARG A 80 -6.74 -9.99 -8.18
C ARG A 80 -6.37 -10.71 -6.86
N GLY A 81 -5.17 -10.53 -6.32
CA GLY A 81 -4.63 -11.30 -5.17
C GLY A 81 -4.68 -10.62 -3.80
N TRP A 82 -5.00 -9.33 -3.74
CA TRP A 82 -5.01 -8.55 -2.49
C TRP A 82 -6.21 -8.87 -1.58
N SER A 83 -7.22 -9.57 -2.12
CA SER A 83 -8.54 -9.76 -1.50
C SER A 83 -8.61 -10.86 -0.44
N ARG A 84 -7.64 -11.79 -0.33
CA ARG A 84 -7.80 -13.01 0.50
C ARG A 84 -6.91 -13.12 1.74
N LEU A 85 -5.96 -12.22 1.97
CA LEU A 85 -4.99 -12.37 3.08
C LEU A 85 -5.16 -11.34 4.21
N CYS A 86 -6.07 -10.36 4.09
CA CYS A 86 -6.15 -9.24 5.04
C CYS A 86 -6.96 -9.52 6.32
N CYS A 87 -7.63 -10.67 6.46
CA CYS A 87 -8.45 -10.95 7.65
C CYS A 87 -8.42 -12.43 8.04
N THR A 88 -7.37 -12.87 8.70
CA THR A 88 -7.53 -13.82 9.79
C THR A 88 -7.01 -13.14 11.06
N PRO A 89 -7.88 -12.82 12.04
CA PRO A 89 -7.38 -12.43 13.34
C PRO A 89 -6.61 -13.65 13.88
N ARG A 90 -5.34 -13.45 14.22
CA ARG A 90 -4.57 -14.43 14.96
C ARG A 90 -5.13 -14.39 16.39
N LEU A 91 -6.19 -15.19 16.63
CA LEU A 91 -6.59 -15.60 17.97
C LEU A 91 -5.49 -16.49 18.56
#